data_AF-A3DPK4-F1
#
_entry.id   AF-A3DPK4-F1
#
_cell.length_a   1.000
_cell.length_b   1.000
_cell.length_c   1.000
_cell.angle_alpha   90.00
_cell.angle_beta   90.00
_cell.angle_gamma   90.00
#
_symmetry.space_group_name_H-M   'P 1'
#
loop_
_entity.id
_entity.type
_entity.pdbx_description
1 polymer ?
#
loop_
_entity_poly.entity_id
_entity_poly.type
_entity_poly.pdbx_seq_one_letter_code
_entity_poly.pdbx_strand_id
1 'polypeptide(L)'
;MKELIEYVLAALIIVSFIPIFDVIVTDFSRTNPPIIESSTLVYMSSGIRDVLTNISSQGNFTPQLVDIAGAISSRLNISRNIGYNVRIVSSGVSKINVQDNNIQVYTTSPGKLYVCIVYNDLSYSNYQLYKPTTTLANGTFLYTIIPSRTDIIAVSAILETGVARYIGYWISDNIYEAHAYNVNNTVTIAIPDTVPQPNYYTVSGLEAIDAILIYYTQGHFYNYSIASGSFIVNLTWIQYYSYYWGAGYYKQYFSRYIASYYDQTTIDGITYSLHKLQNYVEKDTHYILYEYYSGNLIIYYDSIVGTESRFFNIQYPIYNLVFIFLRDADNNIYYAVIYPHELSIGEPIPSNWVTYKTTYTARIGMVNYDIIITVWRRFQR
;
A
#
# COMPACT_ATOMS: atom_id res chain seq x y z
N MET A 1 63.37 21.83 54.15
CA MET A 1 61.96 22.05 54.54
C MET A 1 61.19 22.92 53.55
N LYS A 2 61.81 23.93 52.94
CA LYS A 2 61.19 24.81 51.92
C LYS A 2 60.78 24.05 50.64
N GLU A 3 61.66 23.18 50.13
CA GLU A 3 61.40 22.37 48.93
C GLU A 3 60.21 21.40 49.11
N LEU A 4 60.09 20.75 50.27
CA LEU A 4 58.97 19.84 50.55
C LEU A 4 57.62 20.57 50.53
N ILE A 5 57.58 21.79 51.08
CA ILE A 5 56.38 22.64 51.10
C ILE A 5 56.02 23.09 49.67
N GLU A 6 57.01 23.45 48.86
CA GLU A 6 56.81 23.84 47.46
C GLU A 6 56.30 22.68 46.60
N TYR A 7 56.82 21.46 46.78
CA TYR A 7 56.30 20.27 46.08
C TYR A 7 54.88 19.90 46.52
N VAL A 8 54.55 20.02 47.80
CA VAL A 8 53.20 19.78 48.31
C VAL A 8 52.21 20.84 47.82
N LEU A 9 52.62 22.11 47.78
CA LEU A 9 51.81 23.19 47.19
C LEU A 9 51.62 23.03 45.69
N ALA A 10 52.66 22.65 44.94
CA ALA A 10 52.55 22.37 43.52
C ALA A 10 51.61 21.19 43.24
N ALA A 11 51.67 20.12 44.05
CA ALA A 11 50.76 18.99 43.96
C ALA A 11 49.31 19.40 44.29
N LEU A 12 49.09 20.21 45.33
CA LEU A 12 47.75 20.73 45.68
C LEU A 12 47.17 21.63 44.57
N ILE A 13 47.99 22.47 43.95
CA ILE A 13 47.58 23.27 42.79
C ILE A 13 47.21 22.36 41.63
N ILE A 14 48.06 21.41 41.24
CA ILE A 14 47.77 20.49 40.12
C ILE A 14 46.51 19.66 40.38
N VAL A 15 46.34 19.11 41.59
CA VAL A 15 45.18 18.30 41.96
C VAL A 15 43.90 19.14 42.06
N SER A 16 43.98 20.44 42.40
CA SER A 16 42.81 21.34 42.37
C SER A 16 42.41 21.78 40.96
N PHE A 17 43.32 21.69 39.97
CA PHE A 17 42.97 21.91 38.57
C PHE A 17 42.25 20.72 37.93
N ILE A 18 42.45 19.48 38.42
CA ILE A 18 41.79 18.29 37.84
C ILE A 18 40.26 18.39 37.88
N PRO A 19 39.60 18.72 39.01
CA PRO A 19 38.14 18.88 39.05
C PRO A 19 37.64 20.02 38.17
N ILE A 20 38.40 21.12 38.08
CA ILE A 20 38.02 22.28 37.25
C ILE A 20 38.15 21.93 35.76
N PHE A 21 39.21 21.21 35.39
CA PHE A 21 39.41 20.74 34.02
C PHE A 21 38.35 19.72 33.64
N ASP A 22 38.00 18.81 34.55
CA ASP A 22 36.90 17.86 34.34
C ASP A 22 35.56 18.59 34.17
N VAL A 23 35.24 19.61 34.97
CA VAL A 23 34.01 20.42 34.78
C VAL A 23 34.04 21.21 33.48
N ILE A 24 35.18 21.81 33.11
CA ILE A 24 35.31 22.54 31.82
C ILE A 24 35.14 21.57 30.64
N VAL A 25 35.71 20.38 30.71
CA VAL A 25 35.58 19.37 29.66
C VAL A 25 34.18 18.75 29.67
N THR A 26 33.57 18.46 30.81
CA THR A 26 32.27 17.77 30.86
C THR A 26 31.09 18.71 30.64
N ASP A 27 31.12 19.93 31.17
CA ASP A 27 30.01 20.88 31.09
C ASP A 27 30.17 21.95 29.99
N PHE A 28 31.39 22.45 29.73
CA PHE A 28 31.60 23.52 28.74
C PHE A 28 31.99 23.03 27.34
N SER A 29 32.56 21.82 27.20
CA SER A 29 32.86 21.25 25.86
C SER A 29 31.65 20.57 25.20
N ARG A 30 30.56 20.35 25.95
CA ARG A 30 29.24 20.08 25.38
C ARG A 30 28.70 21.37 24.77
N THR A 31 29.21 21.71 23.58
CA THR A 31 28.53 22.64 22.69
C THR A 31 27.10 22.15 22.57
N ASN A 32 26.15 22.87 23.20
CA ASN A 32 24.74 22.66 22.93
C ASN A 32 24.62 22.65 21.41
N PRO A 33 24.11 21.55 20.80
CA PRO A 33 24.06 21.44 19.36
C PRO A 33 23.37 22.70 18.84
N PRO A 34 23.96 23.38 17.83
CA PRO A 34 23.43 24.64 17.34
C PRO A 34 21.95 24.49 17.01
N ILE A 35 21.15 25.45 17.46
CA ILE A 35 19.70 25.45 17.27
C ILE A 35 19.39 25.40 15.77
N ILE A 36 18.48 24.52 15.35
CA ILE A 36 17.94 24.56 13.99
C ILE A 36 17.00 25.76 13.90
N GLU A 37 17.29 26.67 12.98
CA GLU A 37 16.43 27.83 12.74
C GLU A 37 15.05 27.39 12.25
N SER A 38 13.98 28.06 12.71
CA SER A 38 12.61 27.79 12.28
C SER A 38 12.43 27.90 10.76
N SER A 39 13.21 28.76 10.10
CA SER A 39 13.30 28.90 8.64
C SER A 39 13.65 27.57 7.94
N THR A 40 14.53 26.78 8.54
CA THR A 40 14.97 25.48 8.01
C THR A 40 13.83 24.46 8.07
N LEU A 41 13.09 24.40 9.18
CA LEU A 41 11.93 23.51 9.31
C LEU A 41 10.81 23.85 8.32
N VAL A 42 10.56 25.14 8.08
CA VAL A 42 9.58 25.61 7.10
C VAL A 42 10.02 25.24 5.69
N TYR A 43 11.30 25.48 5.34
CA TYR A 43 11.87 25.11 4.05
C TYR A 43 11.78 23.60 3.79
N MET A 44 12.14 22.78 4.78
CA MET A 44 12.03 21.32 4.71
C MET A 44 10.58 20.86 4.55
N SER A 45 9.66 21.43 5.32
CA SER A 45 8.23 21.10 5.21
C SER A 45 7.69 21.40 3.82
N SER A 46 8.04 22.57 3.25
CA SER A 46 7.62 22.93 1.90
C SER A 46 8.22 22.00 0.85
N GLY A 47 9.53 21.71 0.89
CA GLY A 47 10.16 20.87 -0.11
C GLY A 47 9.76 19.39 -0.02
N ILE A 48 9.54 18.85 1.19
CA ILE A 48 8.99 17.50 1.37
C ILE A 48 7.57 17.44 0.84
N ARG A 49 6.75 18.46 1.10
CA ARG A 49 5.39 18.55 0.53
C ARG A 49 5.42 18.55 -0.99
N ASP A 50 6.32 19.31 -1.63
CA ASP A 50 6.48 19.33 -3.08
C ASP A 50 6.82 17.94 -3.63
N VAL A 51 7.78 17.24 -3.01
CA VAL A 51 8.20 15.90 -3.44
C VAL A 51 7.06 14.90 -3.31
N LEU A 52 6.36 14.88 -2.17
CA LEU A 52 5.22 13.98 -1.95
C LEU A 52 4.05 14.30 -2.91
N THR A 53 3.83 15.58 -3.20
CA THR A 53 2.80 16.00 -4.17
C THR A 53 3.18 15.53 -5.58
N ASN A 54 4.46 15.66 -5.97
CA ASN A 54 4.94 15.19 -7.26
C ASN A 54 4.80 13.65 -7.38
N ILE A 55 5.31 12.89 -6.40
CA ILE A 55 5.20 11.42 -6.38
C ILE A 55 3.74 10.97 -6.41
N SER A 56 2.88 11.57 -5.59
CA SER A 56 1.45 11.24 -5.59
C SER A 56 0.75 11.58 -6.91
N SER A 57 1.18 12.65 -7.60
CA SER A 57 0.64 13.06 -8.91
C SER A 57 1.09 12.16 -10.07
N GLN A 58 2.32 11.63 -9.99
CA GLN A 58 2.82 10.61 -10.92
C GLN A 58 2.23 9.23 -10.62
N GLY A 59 1.61 9.12 -9.45
CA GLY A 59 0.62 8.13 -9.17
C GLY A 59 1.03 7.23 -8.01
N ASN A 60 0.12 7.22 -7.02
CA ASN A 60 0.10 6.56 -5.72
C ASN A 60 1.40 6.12 -5.05
N PHE A 61 1.36 6.30 -3.74
CA PHE A 61 2.49 6.30 -2.85
C PHE A 61 3.00 4.89 -2.60
N THR A 62 3.96 4.46 -3.42
CA THR A 62 4.58 3.13 -3.40
C THR A 62 6.06 3.25 -3.06
N PRO A 63 6.37 3.61 -1.81
CA PRO A 63 7.67 4.10 -1.39
C PRO A 63 8.78 3.05 -1.39
N GLN A 64 8.45 1.76 -1.44
CA GLN A 64 9.42 0.68 -1.30
C GLN A 64 10.38 0.55 -2.49
N LEU A 65 9.97 1.00 -3.68
CA LEU A 65 10.78 0.90 -4.91
C LEU A 65 11.14 2.27 -5.50
N VAL A 66 10.60 3.36 -4.94
CA VAL A 66 10.84 4.73 -5.38
C VAL A 66 11.83 5.36 -4.42
N ASP A 67 12.94 5.90 -4.92
CA ASP A 67 13.93 6.61 -4.10
C ASP A 67 13.40 7.99 -3.65
N ILE A 68 12.49 7.99 -2.67
CA ILE A 68 11.92 9.21 -2.11
C ILE A 68 12.98 9.99 -1.33
N ALA A 69 13.89 9.29 -0.65
CA ALA A 69 14.97 9.92 0.11
C ALA A 69 15.92 10.72 -0.82
N GLY A 70 16.29 10.14 -1.96
CA GLY A 70 17.05 10.81 -3.01
C GLY A 70 16.29 11.99 -3.62
N ALA A 71 14.99 11.84 -3.87
CA ALA A 71 14.14 12.94 -4.36
C ALA A 71 14.06 14.12 -3.37
N ILE A 72 13.88 13.83 -2.07
CA ILE A 72 13.89 14.84 -0.99
C ILE A 72 15.25 15.52 -0.91
N SER A 73 16.32 14.73 -0.90
CA SER A 73 17.70 15.25 -0.78
C SER A 73 18.07 16.13 -1.97
N SER A 74 17.68 15.73 -3.17
CA SER A 74 17.89 16.51 -4.41
C SER A 74 17.08 17.81 -4.41
N ARG A 75 15.83 17.78 -3.91
CA ARG A 75 14.97 18.96 -3.86
C ARG A 75 15.43 19.99 -2.82
N LEU A 76 15.85 19.52 -1.65
CA LEU A 76 16.17 20.36 -0.50
C LEU A 76 17.65 20.78 -0.44
N ASN A 77 18.53 20.17 -1.25
CA ASN A 77 19.98 20.41 -1.23
C ASN A 77 20.54 20.45 0.21
N ILE A 78 20.15 19.44 1.01
CA ILE A 78 20.39 19.42 2.44
C ILE A 78 21.89 19.36 2.70
N SER A 79 22.40 20.28 3.52
CA SER A 79 23.79 20.23 3.98
C SER A 79 24.08 18.89 4.65
N ARG A 80 25.24 18.29 4.38
CA ARG A 80 25.69 17.05 5.04
C ARG A 80 25.71 17.12 6.57
N ASN A 81 25.65 18.33 7.14
CA ASN A 81 25.59 18.58 8.58
C ASN A 81 24.18 18.45 9.17
N ILE A 82 23.14 18.20 8.36
CA ILE A 82 21.76 18.08 8.81
C ILE A 82 21.32 16.64 8.53
N GLY A 83 20.86 15.95 9.57
CA GLY A 83 20.17 14.67 9.45
C GLY A 83 18.67 14.87 9.58
N TYR A 84 17.90 14.01 8.91
CA TYR A 84 16.44 14.11 8.90
C TYR A 84 15.76 12.74 8.84
N ASN A 85 14.55 12.72 9.38
CA ASN A 85 13.61 11.63 9.27
C ASN A 85 12.22 12.19 8.95
N VAL A 86 11.56 11.65 7.93
CA VAL A 86 10.17 11.97 7.61
C VAL A 86 9.33 10.73 7.87
N ARG A 87 8.46 10.80 8.86
CA ARG A 87 7.49 9.76 9.16
C ARG A 87 6.12 10.17 8.61
N ILE A 88 5.51 9.32 7.80
CA ILE A 88 4.21 9.54 7.17
C ILE A 88 3.30 8.45 7.69
N VAL A 89 2.25 8.82 8.43
CA VAL A 89 1.40 7.84 9.13
C VAL A 89 -0.07 8.19 9.01
N SER A 90 -0.89 7.18 8.73
CA SER A 90 -2.34 7.29 8.78
C SER A 90 -2.84 7.08 10.21
N SER A 91 -2.74 8.12 11.03
CA SER A 91 -2.89 8.08 12.50
C SER A 91 -4.30 7.80 13.02
N GLY A 92 -5.33 7.88 12.17
CA GLY A 92 -6.72 7.71 12.59
C GLY A 92 -7.10 6.29 12.98
N VAL A 93 -6.52 5.28 12.32
CA VAL A 93 -6.70 3.86 12.64
C VAL A 93 -5.42 3.37 13.30
N SER A 94 -5.42 3.22 14.62
CA SER A 94 -4.18 2.94 15.37
C SER A 94 -3.80 1.46 15.36
N LYS A 95 -4.80 0.56 15.31
CA LYS A 95 -4.56 -0.88 15.32
C LYS A 95 -5.75 -1.64 14.75
N ILE A 96 -5.48 -2.75 14.08
CA ILE A 96 -6.46 -3.76 13.73
C ILE A 96 -5.98 -5.10 14.32
N ASN A 97 -6.80 -5.71 15.18
CA ASN A 97 -6.57 -7.07 15.66
C ASN A 97 -7.59 -8.00 15.02
N VAL A 98 -7.11 -9.17 14.61
CA VAL A 98 -7.96 -10.26 14.12
C VAL A 98 -7.66 -11.49 14.97
N GLN A 99 -8.69 -12.07 15.56
CA GLN A 99 -8.63 -13.32 16.28
C GLN A 99 -9.83 -14.17 15.86
N ASP A 100 -9.58 -15.25 15.12
CA ASP A 100 -10.62 -16.06 14.48
C ASP A 100 -11.59 -15.20 13.68
N ASN A 101 -12.88 -15.20 14.03
CA ASN A 101 -13.91 -14.37 13.43
C ASN A 101 -14.21 -13.09 14.23
N ASN A 102 -13.28 -12.61 15.05
CA ASN A 102 -13.44 -11.37 15.79
C ASN A 102 -12.40 -10.35 15.34
N ILE A 103 -12.89 -9.25 14.76
CA ILE A 103 -12.06 -8.16 14.29
C ILE A 103 -12.32 -6.94 15.16
N GLN A 104 -11.23 -6.39 15.70
CA GLN A 104 -11.23 -5.20 16.54
C GLN A 104 -10.41 -4.11 15.87
N VAL A 105 -11.06 -3.00 15.55
CA VAL A 105 -10.42 -1.82 14.98
C VAL A 105 -10.40 -0.70 16.01
N TYR A 106 -9.20 -0.23 16.33
CA TYR A 106 -8.94 0.83 17.27
C TYR A 106 -8.69 2.13 16.51
N THR A 107 -9.36 3.21 16.91
CA THR A 107 -9.22 4.52 16.28
C THR A 107 -8.98 5.62 17.30
N THR A 108 -8.27 6.66 16.87
CA THR A 108 -7.93 7.83 17.69
C THR A 108 -9.02 8.90 17.67
N SER A 109 -10.00 8.77 16.77
CA SER A 109 -11.14 9.68 16.62
C SER A 109 -12.42 8.89 16.34
N PRO A 110 -13.59 9.41 16.75
CA PRO A 110 -14.86 8.80 16.38
C PRO A 110 -15.18 9.13 14.90
N GLY A 111 -15.83 8.20 14.21
CA GLY A 111 -16.24 8.40 12.82
C GLY A 111 -17.02 7.21 12.26
N LYS A 112 -17.34 7.28 10.97
CA LYS A 112 -17.87 6.13 10.23
C LYS A 112 -16.71 5.23 9.84
N LEU A 113 -16.76 3.98 10.26
CA LEU A 113 -15.76 2.97 9.91
C LEU A 113 -16.29 2.07 8.80
N TYR A 114 -15.53 1.97 7.73
CA TYR A 114 -15.77 1.09 6.60
C TYR A 114 -14.69 0.02 6.60
N VAL A 115 -15.06 -1.25 6.63
CA VAL A 115 -14.12 -2.36 6.73
C VAL A 115 -14.34 -3.34 5.59
N CYS A 116 -13.25 -3.73 4.94
CA CYS A 116 -13.19 -4.83 3.97
C CYS A 116 -12.41 -5.98 4.60
N ILE A 117 -13.03 -7.15 4.65
CA ILE A 117 -12.43 -8.40 5.11
C ILE A 117 -12.23 -9.28 3.87
N VAL A 118 -11.02 -9.79 3.66
CA VAL A 118 -10.68 -10.69 2.56
C VAL A 118 -10.37 -12.07 3.13
N TYR A 119 -10.95 -13.11 2.53
CA TYR A 119 -10.78 -14.51 2.96
C TYR A 119 -9.80 -15.27 2.07
N ASN A 120 -9.43 -16.49 2.45
CA ASN A 120 -8.42 -17.29 1.73
C ASN A 120 -8.80 -17.56 0.26
N ASP A 121 -10.10 -17.57 -0.04
CA ASP A 121 -10.64 -17.79 -1.38
C ASP A 121 -10.64 -16.50 -2.21
N LEU A 122 -10.12 -15.40 -1.65
CA LEU A 122 -10.12 -14.03 -2.20
C LEU A 122 -11.53 -13.44 -2.41
N SER A 123 -12.56 -14.08 -1.87
CA SER A 123 -13.83 -13.42 -1.63
C SER A 123 -13.67 -12.37 -0.52
N TYR A 124 -14.59 -11.41 -0.48
CA TYR A 124 -14.55 -10.34 0.50
C TYR A 124 -15.92 -10.04 1.08
N SER A 125 -15.93 -9.42 2.24
CA SER A 125 -17.12 -8.92 2.91
C SER A 125 -16.90 -7.49 3.39
N ASN A 126 -17.96 -6.69 3.30
CA ASN A 126 -17.93 -5.29 3.65
C ASN A 126 -18.78 -5.03 4.89
N TYR A 127 -18.25 -4.23 5.80
CA TYR A 127 -18.93 -3.79 7.00
C TYR A 127 -18.89 -2.29 7.11
N GLN A 128 -20.00 -1.72 7.57
CA GLN A 128 -20.13 -0.29 7.83
C GLN A 128 -20.62 -0.09 9.25
N LEU A 129 -19.82 0.63 10.05
CA LEU A 129 -20.14 0.96 11.43
C LEU A 129 -20.20 2.48 11.58
N TYR A 130 -21.39 3.00 11.89
CA TYR A 130 -21.62 4.44 12.01
C TYR A 130 -21.09 5.04 13.31
N LYS A 131 -20.83 4.21 14.32
CA LYS A 131 -20.36 4.62 15.64
C LYS A 131 -19.51 3.50 16.25
N PRO A 132 -18.59 3.82 17.17
CA PRO A 132 -17.81 2.81 17.87
C PRO A 132 -18.72 1.91 18.73
N THR A 133 -18.29 0.65 18.90
CA THR A 133 -18.90 -0.29 19.82
C THR A 133 -18.71 0.17 21.27
N THR A 134 -17.52 0.70 21.58
CA THR A 134 -17.23 1.28 22.90
C THR A 134 -16.11 2.33 22.82
N THR A 135 -16.01 3.15 23.85
CA THR A 135 -14.91 4.10 24.04
C THR A 135 -14.10 3.66 25.25
N LEU A 136 -12.80 3.45 25.07
CA LEU A 136 -11.88 3.02 26.12
C LEU A 136 -11.48 4.21 26.99
N ALA A 137 -11.06 3.92 28.24
CA ALA A 137 -10.70 4.95 29.23
C ALA A 137 -9.55 5.86 28.79
N ASN A 138 -8.69 5.40 27.87
CA ASN A 138 -7.60 6.18 27.28
C ASN A 138 -8.04 7.08 26.11
N GLY A 139 -9.34 7.20 25.85
CA GLY A 139 -9.89 7.99 24.74
C GLY A 139 -9.82 7.32 23.37
N THR A 140 -9.40 6.05 23.28
CA THR A 140 -9.43 5.27 22.03
C THR A 140 -10.83 4.74 21.78
N PHE A 141 -11.29 4.79 20.53
CA PHE A 141 -12.59 4.26 20.12
C PHE A 141 -12.40 2.85 19.53
N LEU A 142 -13.24 1.92 19.93
CA LEU A 142 -13.18 0.52 19.51
C LEU A 142 -14.41 0.16 18.67
N TYR A 143 -14.16 -0.45 17.52
CA TYR A 143 -15.16 -1.04 16.64
C TYR A 143 -14.94 -2.55 16.59
N THR A 144 -16.00 -3.31 16.85
CA THR A 144 -15.97 -4.78 16.84
C THR A 144 -16.83 -5.32 15.71
N ILE A 145 -16.30 -6.27 14.96
CA ILE A 145 -16.97 -6.92 13.84
C ILE A 145 -16.81 -8.43 14.00
N ILE A 146 -17.91 -9.16 13.85
CA ILE A 146 -17.94 -10.62 13.93
C ILE A 146 -18.39 -11.18 12.57
N PRO A 147 -17.47 -11.45 11.63
CA PRO A 147 -17.81 -12.16 10.41
C PRO A 147 -18.33 -13.59 10.65
N SER A 148 -18.98 -14.15 9.64
CA SER A 148 -19.45 -15.54 9.62
C SER A 148 -18.33 -16.55 9.38
N ARG A 149 -17.16 -16.09 8.96
CA ARG A 149 -16.01 -16.87 8.52
C ARG A 149 -14.76 -16.52 9.33
N THR A 150 -13.86 -17.48 9.48
CA THR A 150 -12.61 -17.37 10.26
C THR A 150 -11.35 -17.38 9.39
N ASP A 151 -11.45 -17.75 8.11
CA ASP A 151 -10.34 -17.90 7.17
C ASP A 151 -9.90 -16.56 6.56
N ILE A 152 -9.72 -15.56 7.42
CA ILE A 152 -9.40 -14.18 7.07
C ILE A 152 -7.91 -14.07 6.77
N ILE A 153 -7.56 -13.51 5.61
CA ILE A 153 -6.17 -13.28 5.21
C ILE A 153 -5.77 -11.79 5.23
N ALA A 154 -6.74 -10.88 5.10
CA ALA A 154 -6.49 -9.45 5.15
C ALA A 154 -7.71 -8.67 5.61
N VAL A 155 -7.47 -7.55 6.29
CA VAL A 155 -8.48 -6.58 6.69
C VAL A 155 -7.98 -5.18 6.34
N SER A 156 -8.80 -4.40 5.65
CA SER A 156 -8.60 -2.96 5.47
C SER A 156 -9.71 -2.21 6.17
N ALA A 157 -9.36 -1.18 6.94
CA ALA A 157 -10.31 -0.30 7.59
C ALA A 157 -10.08 1.15 7.15
N ILE A 158 -11.16 1.82 6.72
CA ILE A 158 -11.19 3.23 6.39
C ILE A 158 -12.08 3.96 7.40
N LEU A 159 -11.49 4.90 8.13
CA LEU A 159 -12.20 5.78 9.05
C LEU A 159 -12.49 7.12 8.39
N GLU A 160 -13.76 7.48 8.28
CA GLU A 160 -14.19 8.81 7.85
C GLU A 160 -14.72 9.63 9.03
N THR A 161 -14.03 10.71 9.36
CA THR A 161 -14.40 11.62 10.47
C THR A 161 -15.28 12.79 10.02
N GLY A 162 -15.60 12.86 8.73
CA GLY A 162 -16.29 13.99 8.09
C GLY A 162 -15.33 15.04 7.51
N VAL A 163 -14.13 15.19 8.08
CA VAL A 163 -13.09 16.12 7.58
C VAL A 163 -11.85 15.41 7.07
N ALA A 164 -11.56 14.20 7.57
CA ALA A 164 -10.40 13.40 7.20
C ALA A 164 -10.80 11.95 6.92
N ARG A 165 -9.97 11.28 6.13
CA ARG A 165 -10.08 9.85 5.85
C ARG A 165 -8.78 9.16 6.22
N TYR A 166 -8.83 8.19 7.11
CA TYR A 166 -7.65 7.43 7.53
C TYR A 166 -7.82 5.97 7.12
N ILE A 167 -6.71 5.29 6.86
CA ILE A 167 -6.65 3.88 6.51
C ILE A 167 -5.75 3.09 7.46
N GLY A 168 -6.08 1.82 7.68
CA GLY A 168 -5.25 0.88 8.41
C GLY A 168 -5.48 -0.54 7.89
N TYR A 169 -4.52 -1.42 8.18
CA TYR A 169 -4.50 -2.78 7.66
C TYR A 169 -4.13 -3.79 8.74
N TRP A 170 -4.65 -4.99 8.59
CA TRP A 170 -4.10 -6.20 9.17
C TRP A 170 -3.94 -7.21 8.04
N ILE A 171 -2.78 -7.86 7.97
CA ILE A 171 -2.46 -8.85 6.95
C ILE A 171 -1.98 -10.11 7.67
N SER A 172 -2.46 -11.28 7.23
CA SER A 172 -2.02 -12.56 7.76
C SER A 172 -0.60 -12.88 7.32
N ASP A 173 0.18 -13.53 8.19
CA ASP A 173 1.54 -14.01 7.87
C ASP A 173 1.56 -15.14 6.81
N ASN A 174 0.39 -15.68 6.42
CA ASN A 174 0.26 -16.78 5.47
C ASN A 174 0.22 -16.32 4.00
N ILE A 175 0.36 -15.03 3.72
CA ILE A 175 0.37 -14.46 2.37
C ILE A 175 1.61 -13.59 2.17
N TYR A 176 2.06 -13.46 0.94
CA TYR A 176 3.36 -12.88 0.61
C TYR A 176 3.25 -11.42 0.17
N GLU A 177 4.13 -10.57 0.69
CA GLU A 177 4.15 -9.16 0.29
C GLU A 177 4.70 -8.99 -1.13
N ALA A 178 4.03 -8.14 -1.90
CA ALA A 178 4.45 -7.63 -3.19
C ALA A 178 4.31 -6.10 -3.20
N HIS A 179 4.97 -5.44 -4.15
CA HIS A 179 4.94 -3.99 -4.26
C HIS A 179 4.36 -3.56 -5.60
N ALA A 180 3.30 -2.77 -5.56
CA ALA A 180 2.81 -2.09 -6.76
C ALA A 180 3.64 -0.83 -7.00
N TYR A 181 3.88 -0.43 -8.24
CA TYR A 181 4.49 0.87 -8.59
C TYR A 181 4.20 1.24 -10.06
N ASN A 182 4.52 2.47 -10.44
CA ASN A 182 4.28 2.98 -11.80
C ASN A 182 5.52 2.84 -12.68
N VAL A 183 5.38 2.14 -13.82
CA VAL A 183 6.38 2.12 -14.90
C VAL A 183 5.71 2.59 -16.19
N ASN A 184 6.14 3.73 -16.73
CA ASN A 184 5.61 4.29 -17.98
C ASN A 184 4.08 4.34 -18.04
N ASN A 185 3.45 4.85 -16.98
CA ASN A 185 2.00 4.97 -16.84
C ASN A 185 1.24 3.64 -16.73
N THR A 186 1.93 2.54 -16.44
CA THR A 186 1.36 1.19 -16.26
C THR A 186 1.58 0.72 -14.82
N VAL A 187 0.53 0.17 -14.20
CA VAL A 187 0.64 -0.49 -12.89
C VAL A 187 1.50 -1.75 -13.03
N THR A 188 2.61 -1.76 -12.32
CA THR A 188 3.55 -2.89 -12.28
C THR A 188 3.59 -3.46 -10.87
N ILE A 189 3.57 -4.78 -10.75
CA ILE A 189 3.75 -5.49 -9.48
C ILE A 189 5.13 -6.13 -9.46
N ALA A 190 5.91 -5.79 -8.45
CA ALA A 190 7.21 -6.36 -8.16
C ALA A 190 7.07 -7.36 -7.01
N ILE A 191 7.50 -8.59 -7.25
CA ILE A 191 7.55 -9.64 -6.23
C ILE A 191 9.02 -9.88 -5.88
N PRO A 192 9.45 -9.64 -4.63
CA PRO A 192 10.85 -9.83 -4.25
C PRO A 192 11.23 -11.31 -4.24
N ASP A 193 12.51 -11.60 -4.46
CA ASP A 193 13.10 -12.94 -4.34
C ASP A 193 13.19 -13.46 -2.89
N THR A 194 12.86 -12.61 -1.91
CA THR A 194 12.75 -12.96 -0.49
C THR A 194 11.48 -13.74 -0.14
N VAL A 195 10.51 -13.81 -1.06
CA VAL A 195 9.30 -14.64 -0.93
C VAL A 195 9.28 -15.72 -2.01
N PRO A 196 8.51 -16.82 -1.83
CA PRO A 196 8.38 -17.85 -2.86
C PRO A 196 7.98 -17.24 -4.21
N GLN A 197 8.71 -17.62 -5.27
CA GLN A 197 8.40 -17.09 -6.60
C GLN A 197 7.10 -17.71 -7.13
N PRO A 198 6.28 -16.92 -7.85
CA PRO A 198 4.98 -17.40 -8.30
C PRO A 198 5.10 -18.52 -9.33
N ASN A 199 4.21 -19.50 -9.23
CA ASN A 199 3.99 -20.44 -10.33
C ASN A 199 2.95 -19.87 -11.31
N TYR A 200 3.33 -19.74 -12.57
CA TYR A 200 2.53 -19.03 -13.57
C TYR A 200 1.49 -19.92 -14.26
N TYR A 201 0.34 -19.33 -14.57
CA TYR A 201 -0.56 -19.85 -15.60
C TYR A 201 -0.13 -19.35 -16.98
N THR A 202 -0.53 -20.06 -18.03
CA THR A 202 -0.40 -19.56 -19.40
C THR A 202 -1.72 -18.92 -19.85
N VAL A 203 -1.69 -17.62 -20.19
CA VAL A 203 -2.84 -16.89 -20.74
C VAL A 203 -2.46 -16.32 -22.10
N SER A 204 -3.02 -16.90 -23.18
CA SER A 204 -2.69 -16.52 -24.57
C SER A 204 -1.17 -16.46 -24.84
N GLY A 205 -0.42 -17.42 -24.31
CA GLY A 205 1.04 -17.53 -24.50
C GLY A 205 1.90 -16.69 -23.56
N LEU A 206 1.31 -15.94 -22.62
CA LEU A 206 2.04 -15.21 -21.58
C LEU A 206 1.97 -15.93 -20.23
N GLU A 207 3.08 -15.88 -19.49
CA GLU A 207 3.14 -16.26 -18.09
C GLU A 207 2.41 -15.21 -17.24
N ALA A 208 1.35 -15.63 -16.56
CA ALA A 208 0.44 -14.73 -15.86
C ALA A 208 -0.07 -15.31 -14.55
N ILE A 209 -0.45 -14.40 -13.66
CA ILE A 209 -1.05 -14.67 -12.36
C ILE A 209 -2.42 -14.00 -12.33
N ASP A 210 -3.46 -14.64 -11.79
CA ASP A 210 -4.76 -14.00 -11.65
C ASP A 210 -4.70 -12.88 -10.60
N ALA A 211 -5.35 -11.75 -10.89
CA ALA A 211 -5.33 -10.57 -10.04
C ALA A 211 -6.74 -10.17 -9.59
N ILE A 212 -6.88 -9.79 -8.32
CA ILE A 212 -8.09 -9.19 -7.75
C ILE A 212 -7.73 -7.82 -7.19
N LEU A 213 -8.38 -6.79 -7.71
CA LEU A 213 -8.13 -5.41 -7.34
C LEU A 213 -9.28 -4.93 -6.46
N ILE A 214 -9.01 -4.58 -5.19
CA ILE A 214 -10.02 -4.04 -4.27
C ILE A 214 -9.88 -2.53 -4.20
N TYR A 215 -10.97 -1.82 -4.46
CA TYR A 215 -11.03 -0.37 -4.44
C TYR A 215 -12.10 0.15 -3.48
N TYR A 216 -11.97 1.40 -3.05
CA TYR A 216 -12.91 2.06 -2.14
C TYR A 216 -13.52 3.30 -2.77
N THR A 217 -14.85 3.35 -2.87
CA THR A 217 -15.56 4.53 -3.36
C THR A 217 -16.87 4.73 -2.59
N GLN A 218 -17.24 5.99 -2.34
CA GLN A 218 -18.53 6.38 -1.78
C GLN A 218 -18.95 5.60 -0.50
N GLY A 219 -18.01 5.29 0.40
CA GLY A 219 -18.33 4.55 1.64
C GLY A 219 -18.44 3.04 1.45
N HIS A 220 -17.96 2.49 0.34
CA HIS A 220 -18.03 1.05 0.10
C HIS A 220 -16.76 0.55 -0.58
N PHE A 221 -16.38 -0.68 -0.23
CA PHE A 221 -15.35 -1.40 -0.97
C PHE A 221 -16.01 -2.23 -2.05
N TYR A 222 -15.30 -2.35 -3.17
CA TYR A 222 -15.70 -3.16 -4.30
C TYR A 222 -14.46 -3.83 -4.86
N ASN A 223 -14.65 -4.80 -5.74
CA ASN A 223 -13.57 -5.36 -6.51
C ASN A 223 -13.79 -5.16 -8.02
N TYR A 224 -12.69 -5.05 -8.74
CA TYR A 224 -12.71 -5.28 -10.17
C TYR A 224 -12.71 -6.81 -10.37
N SER A 225 -13.87 -7.36 -10.66
CA SER A 225 -14.08 -8.80 -10.85
C SER A 225 -14.12 -9.19 -12.33
N ILE A 226 -14.13 -10.51 -12.54
CA ILE A 226 -14.37 -11.09 -13.85
C ILE A 226 -15.75 -10.66 -14.35
N ALA A 227 -15.79 -10.07 -15.54
CA ALA A 227 -17.04 -9.76 -16.23
C ALA A 227 -17.21 -10.73 -17.40
N SER A 228 -18.30 -11.50 -17.38
CA SER A 228 -18.72 -12.35 -18.49
C SER A 228 -20.02 -11.84 -19.08
N GLY A 229 -20.13 -11.82 -20.41
CA GLY A 229 -21.35 -11.43 -21.10
C GLY A 229 -21.48 -12.08 -22.47
N SER A 230 -22.71 -12.41 -22.84
CA SER A 230 -23.04 -13.00 -24.15
C SER A 230 -23.81 -12.00 -24.99
N PHE A 231 -23.35 -11.79 -26.22
CA PHE A 231 -24.00 -10.90 -27.19
C PHE A 231 -24.31 -11.67 -28.46
N ILE A 232 -25.58 -11.65 -28.85
CA ILE A 232 -26.03 -12.28 -30.09
C ILE A 232 -25.54 -11.45 -31.27
N VAL A 233 -24.84 -12.07 -32.23
CA VAL A 233 -24.31 -11.39 -33.41
C VAL A 233 -25.19 -11.63 -34.62
N ASN A 234 -25.58 -12.88 -34.83
CA ASN A 234 -26.42 -13.26 -35.96
C ASN A 234 -27.17 -14.54 -35.62
N LEU A 235 -28.50 -14.47 -35.55
CA LEU A 235 -29.34 -15.66 -35.45
C LEU A 235 -30.23 -15.72 -36.68
N THR A 236 -30.23 -16.89 -37.30
CA THR A 236 -31.22 -17.23 -38.31
C THR A 236 -32.12 -18.30 -37.73
N TRP A 237 -33.43 -18.13 -37.90
CA TRP A 237 -34.40 -19.11 -37.46
C TRP A 237 -35.41 -19.38 -38.56
N ILE A 238 -35.93 -20.60 -38.55
CA ILE A 238 -36.99 -21.08 -39.42
C ILE A 238 -38.07 -21.66 -38.52
N GLN A 239 -39.30 -21.23 -38.74
CA GLN A 239 -40.45 -21.78 -38.02
C GLN A 239 -40.96 -23.03 -38.73
N TYR A 240 -41.07 -24.12 -37.98
CA TYR A 240 -41.75 -25.34 -38.40
C TYR A 240 -42.87 -25.63 -37.41
N TYR A 241 -44.13 -25.44 -37.85
CA TYR A 241 -45.32 -25.55 -36.99
C TYR A 241 -45.23 -24.64 -35.74
N SER A 242 -45.32 -25.21 -34.53
CA SER A 242 -45.19 -24.51 -33.25
C SER A 242 -43.75 -24.40 -32.74
N TYR A 243 -42.77 -24.88 -33.52
CA TYR A 243 -41.36 -24.93 -33.17
C TYR A 243 -40.57 -23.89 -33.95
N TYR A 244 -39.63 -23.23 -33.29
CA TYR A 244 -38.65 -22.37 -33.95
C TYR A 244 -37.30 -23.06 -33.90
N TRP A 245 -36.81 -23.50 -35.05
CA TRP A 245 -35.45 -24.06 -35.19
C TRP A 245 -34.52 -22.98 -35.66
N GLY A 246 -33.41 -22.79 -34.94
CA GLY A 246 -32.46 -21.74 -35.25
C GLY A 246 -31.02 -22.20 -35.19
N ALA A 247 -30.22 -21.59 -36.05
CA ALA A 247 -28.78 -21.68 -36.01
C ALA A 247 -28.18 -20.28 -36.10
N GLY A 248 -27.03 -20.07 -35.48
CA GLY A 248 -26.35 -18.80 -35.62
C GLY A 248 -25.09 -18.70 -34.79
N TYR A 249 -24.64 -17.46 -34.66
CA TYR A 249 -23.43 -17.11 -33.93
C TYR A 249 -23.73 -16.10 -32.83
N TYR A 250 -23.16 -16.34 -31.66
CA TYR A 250 -23.08 -15.37 -30.59
C TYR A 250 -21.63 -15.20 -30.15
N LYS A 251 -21.33 -14.06 -29.55
CA LYS A 251 -20.02 -13.77 -28.97
C LYS A 251 -20.13 -13.82 -27.46
N GLN A 252 -19.28 -14.62 -26.84
CA GLN A 252 -19.08 -14.62 -25.39
C GLN A 252 -17.81 -13.83 -25.09
N TYR A 253 -17.94 -12.84 -24.22
CA TYR A 253 -16.82 -12.05 -23.72
C TYR A 253 -16.53 -12.49 -22.30
N PHE A 254 -15.24 -12.69 -22.04
CA PHE A 254 -14.71 -12.97 -20.72
C PHE A 254 -13.60 -11.96 -20.44
N SER A 255 -13.75 -11.18 -19.36
CA SER A 255 -12.75 -10.23 -18.91
C SER A 255 -12.25 -10.66 -17.54
N ARG A 256 -10.94 -10.72 -17.35
CA ARG A 256 -10.30 -10.96 -16.04
C ARG A 256 -9.08 -10.05 -15.88
N TYR A 257 -8.70 -9.77 -14.64
CA TYR A 257 -7.47 -9.07 -14.34
C TYR A 257 -6.35 -10.06 -14.10
N ILE A 258 -5.19 -9.79 -14.68
CA ILE A 258 -4.01 -10.63 -14.56
C ILE A 258 -2.77 -9.77 -14.34
N ALA A 259 -1.72 -10.36 -13.79
CA ALA A 259 -0.38 -9.80 -13.74
C ALA A 259 0.55 -10.65 -14.61
N SER A 260 1.00 -10.13 -15.76
CA SER A 260 1.86 -10.86 -16.69
C SER A 260 3.33 -10.57 -16.43
N TYR A 261 4.13 -11.62 -16.25
CA TYR A 261 5.58 -11.49 -16.10
C TYR A 261 6.19 -10.89 -17.37
N TYR A 262 7.16 -9.98 -17.21
CA TYR A 262 7.84 -9.39 -18.37
C TYR A 262 9.32 -9.09 -18.19
N ASP A 263 9.82 -8.95 -16.95
CA ASP A 263 11.23 -8.61 -16.69
C ASP A 263 11.58 -8.85 -15.22
N GLN A 264 12.85 -8.62 -14.88
CA GLN A 264 13.35 -8.57 -13.51
C GLN A 264 14.26 -7.36 -13.29
N THR A 265 14.30 -6.84 -12.06
CA THR A 265 15.20 -5.74 -11.67
C THR A 265 15.81 -5.99 -10.31
N THR A 266 16.95 -5.36 -10.01
CA THR A 266 17.60 -5.46 -8.68
C THR A 266 17.75 -4.08 -8.08
N ILE A 267 17.22 -3.89 -6.87
CA ILE A 267 17.26 -2.63 -6.11
C ILE A 267 17.79 -2.97 -4.72
N ASP A 268 18.83 -2.27 -4.28
CA ASP A 268 19.47 -2.45 -2.96
C ASP A 268 19.83 -3.92 -2.63
N GLY A 269 20.17 -4.70 -3.65
CA GLY A 269 20.58 -6.10 -3.52
C GLY A 269 19.43 -7.12 -3.48
N ILE A 270 18.17 -6.68 -3.59
CA ILE A 270 16.99 -7.56 -3.71
C ILE A 270 16.58 -7.62 -5.18
N THR A 271 16.41 -8.83 -5.72
CA THR A 271 15.90 -9.03 -7.08
C THR A 271 14.36 -9.11 -7.04
N TYR A 272 13.71 -8.42 -7.97
CA TYR A 272 12.26 -8.36 -8.09
C TYR A 272 11.82 -8.89 -9.45
N SER A 273 10.89 -9.84 -9.43
CA SER A 273 10.16 -10.29 -10.61
C SER A 273 9.05 -9.29 -10.94
N LEU A 274 9.07 -8.73 -12.15
CA LEU A 274 8.20 -7.63 -12.56
C LEU A 274 7.03 -8.13 -13.41
N HIS A 275 5.83 -7.70 -13.04
CA HIS A 275 4.58 -8.10 -13.66
C HIS A 275 3.75 -6.90 -14.06
N LYS A 276 3.26 -6.84 -15.31
CA LYS A 276 2.32 -5.80 -15.75
C LYS A 276 0.92 -6.19 -15.35
N LEU A 277 0.24 -5.31 -14.62
CA LEU A 277 -1.18 -5.48 -14.32
C LEU A 277 -2.00 -5.14 -15.56
N GLN A 278 -2.82 -6.07 -16.01
CA GLN A 278 -3.57 -5.99 -17.25
C GLN A 278 -5.00 -6.48 -17.07
N ASN A 279 -5.92 -5.91 -17.81
CA ASN A 279 -7.20 -6.53 -18.08
C ASN A 279 -7.06 -7.40 -19.34
N TYR A 280 -7.22 -8.70 -19.17
CA TYR A 280 -7.31 -9.67 -20.26
C TYR A 280 -8.76 -9.80 -20.69
N VAL A 281 -9.02 -9.59 -21.97
CA VAL A 281 -10.34 -9.80 -22.57
C VAL A 281 -10.23 -10.88 -23.64
N GLU A 282 -10.98 -11.95 -23.44
CA GLU A 282 -11.18 -13.02 -24.40
C GLU A 282 -12.58 -12.89 -25.01
N LYS A 283 -12.65 -13.16 -26.31
CA LYS A 283 -13.86 -13.12 -27.10
C LYS A 283 -13.95 -14.43 -27.87
N ASP A 284 -14.82 -15.30 -27.40
CA ASP A 284 -15.17 -16.52 -28.09
C ASP A 284 -16.35 -16.28 -29.02
N THR A 285 -16.23 -16.77 -30.25
CA THR A 285 -17.34 -16.84 -31.20
C THR A 285 -17.88 -18.25 -31.15
N HIS A 286 -19.13 -18.37 -30.73
CA HIS A 286 -19.83 -19.64 -30.62
C HIS A 286 -20.74 -19.82 -31.81
N TYR A 287 -20.79 -21.04 -32.33
CA TYR A 287 -21.87 -21.49 -33.20
C TYR A 287 -22.89 -22.27 -32.36
N ILE A 288 -24.15 -21.86 -32.44
CA ILE A 288 -25.25 -22.46 -31.69
C ILE A 288 -26.31 -23.03 -32.63
N LEU A 289 -26.81 -24.23 -32.30
CA LEU A 289 -28.03 -24.81 -32.84
C LEU A 289 -29.04 -24.96 -31.71
N TYR A 290 -30.24 -24.42 -31.87
CA TYR A 290 -31.24 -24.40 -30.82
C TYR A 290 -32.66 -24.60 -31.38
N GLU A 291 -33.54 -25.03 -30.50
CA GLU A 291 -34.98 -25.02 -30.72
C GLU A 291 -35.68 -24.28 -29.59
N TYR A 292 -36.66 -23.46 -29.96
CA TYR A 292 -37.52 -22.78 -29.00
C TYR A 292 -38.95 -23.31 -29.13
N TYR A 293 -39.48 -23.85 -28.04
CA TYR A 293 -40.82 -24.41 -27.96
C TYR A 293 -41.49 -24.10 -26.63
N SER A 294 -42.70 -23.54 -26.67
CA SER A 294 -43.55 -23.29 -25.50
C SER A 294 -42.85 -22.56 -24.34
N GLY A 295 -42.02 -21.55 -24.67
CA GLY A 295 -41.27 -20.77 -23.66
C GLY A 295 -39.92 -21.36 -23.26
N ASN A 296 -39.57 -22.56 -23.73
CA ASN A 296 -38.32 -23.22 -23.41
C ASN A 296 -37.34 -23.16 -24.59
N LEU A 297 -36.09 -22.80 -24.30
CA LEU A 297 -34.97 -22.86 -25.22
C LEU A 297 -34.19 -24.16 -24.96
N ILE A 298 -34.11 -25.03 -25.97
CA ILE A 298 -33.29 -26.23 -25.97
C ILE A 298 -32.07 -25.97 -26.86
N ILE A 299 -30.87 -26.09 -26.29
CA ILE A 299 -29.62 -25.96 -27.02
C ILE A 299 -29.16 -27.36 -27.44
N TYR A 300 -29.11 -27.62 -28.74
CA TYR A 300 -28.68 -28.90 -29.30
C TYR A 300 -27.18 -28.97 -29.50
N TYR A 301 -26.57 -27.85 -29.87
CA TYR A 301 -25.15 -27.76 -30.15
C TYR A 301 -24.66 -26.36 -29.80
N ASP A 302 -23.54 -26.28 -29.09
CA ASP A 302 -22.85 -25.04 -28.79
C ASP A 302 -21.34 -25.33 -28.84
N SER A 303 -20.64 -24.72 -29.78
CA SER A 303 -19.19 -24.90 -29.93
C SER A 303 -18.48 -23.60 -30.24
N ILE A 304 -17.32 -23.39 -29.63
CA ILE A 304 -16.41 -22.31 -29.98
C ILE A 304 -15.82 -22.58 -31.37
N VAL A 305 -16.04 -21.65 -32.30
CA VAL A 305 -15.51 -21.70 -33.67
C VAL A 305 -14.37 -20.71 -33.91
N GLY A 306 -14.09 -19.83 -32.94
CA GLY A 306 -12.94 -18.93 -32.99
C GLY A 306 -12.79 -18.13 -31.70
N THR A 307 -11.55 -17.88 -31.31
CA THR A 307 -11.17 -17.14 -30.10
C THR A 307 -10.26 -15.99 -30.48
N GLU A 308 -10.58 -14.79 -29.99
CA GLU A 308 -9.69 -13.63 -30.05
C GLU A 308 -9.42 -13.13 -28.64
N SER A 309 -8.18 -12.74 -28.37
CA SER A 309 -7.79 -12.18 -27.07
C SER A 309 -7.08 -10.84 -27.19
N ARG A 310 -7.24 -10.01 -26.16
CA ARG A 310 -6.58 -8.70 -26.05
C ARG A 310 -6.17 -8.42 -24.61
N PHE A 311 -5.05 -7.73 -24.46
CA PHE A 311 -4.55 -7.25 -23.18
C PHE A 311 -4.63 -5.73 -23.14
N PHE A 312 -5.19 -5.19 -22.06
CA PHE A 312 -5.24 -3.76 -21.79
C PHE A 312 -4.45 -3.47 -20.53
N ASN A 313 -3.36 -2.73 -20.65
CA ASN A 313 -2.59 -2.31 -19.49
C ASN A 313 -3.46 -1.45 -18.57
N ILE A 314 -3.42 -1.77 -17.27
CA ILE A 314 -4.06 -0.94 -16.27
C ILE A 314 -3.21 0.31 -16.09
N GLN A 315 -3.80 1.45 -16.43
CA GLN A 315 -3.12 2.73 -16.35
C GLN A 315 -3.05 3.25 -14.92
N TYR A 316 -1.95 3.94 -14.64
CA TYR A 316 -1.69 4.59 -13.36
C TYR A 316 -2.10 6.09 -13.45
N PRO A 317 -2.58 6.77 -12.38
CA PRO A 317 -3.04 6.26 -11.09
C PRO A 317 -4.49 5.77 -11.05
N ILE A 318 -4.69 4.72 -10.24
CA ILE A 318 -6.03 4.34 -9.79
C ILE A 318 -6.22 4.92 -8.39
N TYR A 319 -6.87 6.08 -8.33
CA TYR A 319 -7.03 6.88 -7.11
C TYR A 319 -7.68 6.11 -5.94
N ASN A 320 -8.62 5.22 -6.23
CA ASN A 320 -9.42 4.51 -5.23
C ASN A 320 -8.93 3.08 -4.94
N LEU A 321 -7.86 2.61 -5.59
CA LEU A 321 -7.35 1.26 -5.37
C LEU A 321 -6.71 1.15 -3.99
N VAL A 322 -7.03 0.10 -3.25
CA VAL A 322 -6.56 -0.15 -1.88
C VAL A 322 -5.62 -1.34 -1.82
N PHE A 323 -6.09 -2.47 -2.37
CA PHE A 323 -5.34 -3.72 -2.42
C PHE A 323 -5.27 -4.25 -3.85
N ILE A 324 -4.19 -4.95 -4.11
CA ILE A 324 -4.06 -5.89 -5.22
C ILE A 324 -3.70 -7.24 -4.60
N PHE A 325 -4.48 -8.26 -4.90
CA PHE A 325 -4.16 -9.64 -4.57
C PHE A 325 -3.84 -10.40 -5.84
N LEU A 326 -2.79 -11.21 -5.81
CA LEU A 326 -2.43 -12.12 -6.88
C LEU A 326 -2.53 -13.56 -6.38
N ARG A 327 -3.11 -14.45 -7.17
CA ARG A 327 -3.11 -15.90 -6.87
C ARG A 327 -2.41 -16.67 -7.97
N ASP A 328 -1.34 -17.36 -7.60
CA ASP A 328 -0.55 -18.18 -8.51
C ASP A 328 -1.17 -19.57 -8.75
N ALA A 329 -0.53 -20.36 -9.61
CA ALA A 329 -0.96 -21.71 -9.98
C ALA A 329 -1.04 -22.70 -8.82
N ASP A 330 -0.28 -22.47 -7.75
CA ASP A 330 -0.25 -23.31 -6.55
C ASP A 330 -1.16 -22.78 -5.43
N ASN A 331 -1.93 -21.72 -5.70
CA ASN A 331 -2.78 -21.00 -4.76
C ASN A 331 -2.01 -20.19 -3.69
N ASN A 332 -0.72 -19.90 -3.90
CA ASN A 332 -0.02 -18.88 -3.12
C ASN A 332 -0.65 -17.51 -3.40
N ILE A 333 -0.84 -16.73 -2.34
CA ILE A 333 -1.44 -15.41 -2.44
C ILE A 333 -0.38 -14.36 -2.16
N TYR A 334 -0.27 -13.41 -3.07
CA TYR A 334 0.56 -12.22 -2.92
C TYR A 334 -0.33 -11.01 -2.74
N TYR A 335 0.09 -10.03 -1.95
CA TYR A 335 -0.66 -8.80 -1.74
C TYR A 335 0.21 -7.56 -1.93
N ALA A 336 -0.36 -6.51 -2.50
CA ALA A 336 0.23 -5.19 -2.54
C ALA A 336 -0.77 -4.15 -2.01
N VAL A 337 -0.29 -3.28 -1.11
CA VAL A 337 -1.05 -2.11 -0.64
C VAL A 337 -0.67 -0.88 -1.45
N ILE A 338 -1.66 -0.07 -1.83
CA ILE A 338 -1.45 1.19 -2.56
C ILE A 338 -1.20 2.37 -1.62
N TYR A 339 -1.72 2.28 -0.41
CA TYR A 339 -1.63 3.30 0.62
C TYR A 339 -0.98 2.65 1.85
N PRO A 340 0.31 2.88 2.16
CA PRO A 340 0.93 2.29 3.34
C PRO A 340 0.33 2.88 4.62
N HIS A 341 0.19 2.08 5.68
CA HIS A 341 -0.27 2.61 6.97
C HIS A 341 0.75 3.59 7.57
N GLU A 342 2.04 3.24 7.47
CA GLU A 342 3.16 4.03 7.94
C GLU A 342 4.34 3.90 6.97
N LEU A 343 5.09 4.98 6.82
CA LEU A 343 6.38 5.00 6.15
C LEU A 343 7.35 5.90 6.93
N SER A 344 8.62 5.48 7.00
CA SER A 344 9.73 6.28 7.50
C SER A 344 10.75 6.48 6.39
N ILE A 345 11.15 7.73 6.13
CA ILE A 345 12.08 8.11 5.07
C ILE A 345 13.25 8.88 5.67
N GLY A 346 14.47 8.58 5.22
CA GLY A 346 15.70 9.23 5.69
C GLY A 346 16.38 8.40 6.77
N GLU A 347 17.08 9.08 7.67
CA GLU A 347 17.91 8.42 8.68
C GLU A 347 17.11 8.02 9.92
N PRO A 348 17.55 6.98 10.65
CA PRO A 348 17.05 6.71 11.99
C PRO A 348 17.27 7.91 12.92
N ILE A 349 16.26 8.24 13.72
CA ILE A 349 16.34 9.37 14.65
C ILE A 349 17.35 9.02 15.77
N PRO A 350 18.40 9.84 15.99
CA PRO A 350 19.37 9.59 17.05
C PRO A 350 18.73 9.75 18.44
N SER A 351 18.97 8.79 19.34
CA SER A 351 18.35 8.73 20.67
C SER A 351 18.84 9.81 21.65
N ASN A 352 20.04 10.35 21.44
CA ASN A 352 20.72 11.25 22.39
C ASN A 352 21.01 12.65 21.84
N TRP A 353 20.45 13.00 20.67
CA TRP A 353 20.70 14.31 20.07
C TRP A 353 19.47 15.20 20.22
N VAL A 354 19.70 16.51 20.24
CA VAL A 354 18.60 17.48 20.22
C VAL A 354 17.95 17.42 18.83
N THR A 355 16.67 17.08 18.81
CA THR A 355 15.87 17.00 17.59
C THR A 355 14.80 18.08 17.59
N TYR A 356 14.51 18.60 16.40
CA TYR A 356 13.43 19.53 16.15
C TYR A 356 12.36 18.84 15.33
N LYS A 357 11.09 19.06 15.69
CA LYS A 357 9.95 18.40 15.06
C LYS A 357 8.95 19.40 14.54
N THR A 358 8.40 19.10 13.36
CA THR A 358 7.22 19.77 12.83
C THR A 358 6.28 18.73 12.23
N THR A 359 4.99 18.97 12.33
CA THR A 359 3.95 18.05 11.86
C THR A 359 2.92 18.82 11.06
N TYR A 360 2.52 18.27 9.93
CA TYR A 360 1.37 18.75 9.18
C TYR A 360 0.60 17.58 8.56
N THR A 361 -0.70 17.79 8.33
CA THR A 361 -1.53 16.80 7.66
C THR A 361 -1.55 17.09 6.15
N ALA A 362 -1.39 16.06 5.33
CA ALA A 362 -1.57 16.14 3.88
C ALA A 362 -2.46 14.99 3.39
N ARG A 363 -3.21 15.24 2.32
CA ARG A 363 -3.95 14.20 1.63
C ARG A 363 -3.11 13.65 0.49
N ILE A 364 -2.88 12.34 0.49
CA ILE A 364 -2.21 11.60 -0.57
C ILE A 364 -3.23 10.64 -1.15
N GLY A 365 -3.61 10.86 -2.41
CA GLY A 365 -4.77 10.20 -3.01
C GLY A 365 -6.03 10.43 -2.18
N MET A 366 -6.67 9.35 -1.72
CA MET A 366 -7.90 9.46 -0.92
C MET A 366 -7.69 9.53 0.60
N VAL A 367 -6.46 9.37 1.09
CA VAL A 367 -6.11 9.19 2.51
C VAL A 367 -5.40 10.43 3.05
N ASN A 368 -5.76 10.82 4.28
CA ASN A 368 -5.09 11.84 5.05
C ASN A 368 -3.98 11.21 5.90
N TYR A 369 -2.77 11.75 5.77
CA TYR A 369 -1.58 11.35 6.51
C TYR A 369 -1.08 12.48 7.38
N ASP A 370 -0.60 12.14 8.57
CA ASP A 370 0.24 13.02 9.36
C ASP A 370 1.69 12.84 8.91
N ILE A 371 2.28 13.93 8.45
CA ILE A 371 3.68 14.00 8.03
C ILE A 371 4.46 14.66 9.16
N ILE A 372 5.28 13.86 9.83
CA ILE A 372 6.10 14.25 10.97
C ILE A 372 7.54 14.33 10.48
N ILE A 373 8.08 15.54 10.45
CA ILE A 373 9.46 15.80 10.05
C ILE A 373 10.27 16.02 11.31
N THR A 374 11.26 15.16 11.52
CA THR A 374 12.25 15.28 12.58
C THR A 374 13.60 15.63 11.97
N VAL A 375 14.24 16.68 12.49
CA VAL A 375 15.52 17.18 11.98
C VAL A 375 16.51 17.34 13.13
N TRP A 376 17.77 17.06 12.89
CA TRP A 376 18.85 17.25 13.85
C TRP A 376 20.13 17.70 13.16
N ARG A 377 21.00 18.36 13.90
CA ARG A 377 22.34 18.73 13.41
C ARG A 377 23.32 17.63 13.73
N ARG A 378 24.10 17.19 12.75
CA ARG A 378 25.20 16.26 12.94
C ARG A 378 26.35 16.97 13.64
N PHE A 379 26.86 16.37 14.71
CA PHE A 379 28.15 16.78 15.26
C PHE A 379 29.20 16.51 14.18
N GLN A 380 29.92 17.55 13.77
CA GLN A 380 31.08 17.36 12.90
C GLN A 380 32.08 16.50 13.66
N ARG A 381 32.46 15.36 13.08
CA ARG A 381 33.62 14.60 13.53
C ARG A 381 34.88 15.28 13.03
#